data_AF-A0A6P1FK63-F1
#
_entry.id   AF-A0A6P1FK63-F1
#
_cell.length_a   1.000
_cell.length_b   1.000
_cell.length_c   1.000
_cell.angle_alpha   90.00
_cell.angle_beta   90.00
_cell.angle_gamma   90.00
#
_symmetry.space_group_name_H-M   'P 1'
#
loop_
_entity.id
_entity.type
_entity.pdbx_description
1 polymer ?
#
loop_
_entity_poly.entity_id
_entity_poly.type
_entity_poly.pdbx_seq_one_letter_code
_entity_poly.pdbx_strand_id
1 'polypeptide(L)'
;MADELLALVRRGVKTATASLVGHDPVPRAGDHWIVCDGAGVARVVLRTAEIRIGSLDSVDDDFAWAEGEGDRSRESWLAGHRRYFARESPGGIGDVVFERFELVWPADEAERAAAFARSVAATPSPH
;
A
#
# COMPACT_ATOMS: atom_id res chain seq x y z
N MET A 1 6.92 12.92 -0.27
CA MET A 1 6.06 11.80 -0.69
C MET A 1 6.85 10.54 -1.03
N ALA A 2 7.60 10.45 -2.14
CA ALA A 2 8.32 9.20 -2.48
C ALA A 2 9.24 8.69 -1.34
N ASP A 3 10.06 9.57 -0.75
CA ASP A 3 10.97 9.19 0.34
C ASP A 3 10.25 8.84 1.65
N GLU A 4 9.11 9.49 1.93
CA GLU A 4 8.29 9.23 3.12
C GLU A 4 7.61 7.87 3.02
N LEU A 5 7.02 7.56 1.85
CA LEU A 5 6.42 6.25 1.58
C LEU A 5 7.45 5.14 1.62
N LEU A 6 8.63 5.38 1.05
CA LEU A 6 9.75 4.46 1.10
C LEU A 6 10.18 4.17 2.55
N ALA A 7 10.23 5.18 3.42
CA ALA A 7 10.55 4.99 4.83
C ALA A 7 9.48 4.14 5.56
N LEU A 8 8.20 4.30 5.23
CA LEU A 8 7.12 3.49 5.80
C LEU A 8 7.21 2.02 5.36
N VAL A 9 7.51 1.79 4.08
CA VAL A 9 7.71 0.44 3.50
C VAL A 9 8.90 -0.25 4.18
N ARG A 10 10.04 0.44 4.30
CA ARG A 10 11.27 -0.10 4.94
C ARG A 10 11.06 -0.46 6.42
N ARG A 11 10.14 0.21 7.10
CA ARG A 11 9.76 -0.10 8.49
C ARG A 11 8.72 -1.22 8.60
N GLY A 12 8.15 -1.70 7.50
CA GLY A 12 7.02 -2.63 7.50
C GLY A 12 5.69 -1.99 7.95
N VAL A 13 5.61 -0.66 7.98
CA VAL A 13 4.38 0.06 8.36
C VAL A 13 3.41 0.11 7.18
N LYS A 14 3.93 0.40 5.98
CA LYS A 14 3.17 0.37 4.72
C LYS A 14 3.42 -0.97 4.03
N THR A 15 2.36 -1.76 3.91
CA THR A 15 2.33 -3.09 3.28
C THR A 15 1.15 -3.25 2.31
N ALA A 16 0.48 -2.13 2.02
CA ALA A 16 -0.64 -2.06 1.08
C ALA A 16 -0.59 -0.77 0.26
N THR A 17 -1.20 -0.82 -0.93
CA THR A 17 -1.38 0.32 -1.83
C THR A 17 -2.65 0.14 -2.65
N ALA A 18 -3.27 1.26 -3.06
CA ALA A 18 -4.45 1.26 -3.90
C ALA A 18 -4.25 2.02 -5.22
N SER A 19 -4.84 1.52 -6.31
CA SER A 19 -4.84 2.17 -7.62
C SER A 19 -6.17 1.99 -8.34
N LEU A 20 -6.44 2.81 -9.36
CA LEU A 20 -7.66 2.68 -10.17
C LEU A 20 -7.49 1.59 -11.24
N VAL A 21 -8.52 0.77 -11.42
CA VAL A 21 -8.57 -0.17 -12.55
C VAL A 21 -8.52 0.62 -13.87
N GLY A 22 -7.63 0.20 -14.77
CA GLY A 22 -7.48 0.80 -16.10
C GLY A 22 -6.44 1.93 -16.19
N HIS A 23 -5.87 2.39 -15.08
CA HIS A 23 -4.70 3.27 -15.11
C HIS A 23 -3.43 2.50 -15.50
N ASP A 24 -3.23 1.35 -14.87
CA ASP A 24 -2.11 0.43 -15.12
C ASP A 24 -2.61 -1.02 -15.22
N PRO A 25 -1.83 -1.95 -15.80
CA PRO A 25 -2.14 -3.37 -15.73
C PRO A 25 -2.30 -3.83 -14.29
N VAL A 26 -3.36 -4.58 -14.01
CA VAL A 26 -3.58 -5.15 -12.67
C VAL A 26 -2.44 -6.12 -12.35
N PRO A 27 -1.74 -5.96 -11.20
CA PRO A 27 -0.67 -6.86 -10.81
C PRO A 27 -1.21 -8.26 -10.52
N ARG A 28 -0.31 -9.24 -10.47
CA ARG A 28 -0.61 -10.60 -10.02
C ARG A 28 0.15 -10.91 -8.74
N ALA A 29 -0.44 -11.76 -7.91
CA ALA A 29 0.27 -12.30 -6.76
C ALA A 29 1.58 -12.97 -7.22
N GLY A 30 2.70 -12.57 -6.60
CA GLY A 30 4.04 -12.98 -6.97
C GLY A 30 4.79 -12.03 -7.90
N ASP A 31 4.13 -11.03 -8.49
CA ASP A 31 4.80 -10.00 -9.28
C ASP A 31 5.76 -9.19 -8.39
N HIS A 32 6.84 -8.71 -9.01
CA HIS A 32 7.84 -7.90 -8.33
C HIS A 32 7.90 -6.52 -8.96
N TRP A 33 8.07 -5.51 -8.12
CA TRP A 33 8.21 -4.12 -8.56
C TRP A 33 9.21 -3.35 -7.71
N ILE A 34 9.74 -2.28 -8.28
CA ILE A 34 10.84 -1.50 -7.70
C ILE A 34 10.30 -0.16 -7.26
N VAL A 35 10.64 0.25 -6.04
CA VAL A 35 10.43 1.63 -5.59
C VAL A 35 11.75 2.38 -5.68
N CYS A 36 11.71 3.49 -6.41
CA CYS A 36 12.82 4.43 -6.50
C CYS A 36 12.63 5.60 -5.53
N ASP A 37 13.72 6.23 -5.12
CA ASP A 37 13.67 7.51 -4.42
C ASP A 37 13.35 8.68 -5.36
N GLY A 38 13.27 9.90 -4.81
CA GLY A 38 13.05 11.12 -5.60
C GLY A 38 14.11 11.42 -6.67
N ALA A 39 15.27 10.77 -6.63
CA ALA A 39 16.33 10.89 -7.64
C ALA A 39 16.25 9.79 -8.72
N GLY A 40 15.25 8.91 -8.67
CA GLY A 40 15.06 7.80 -9.60
C GLY A 40 15.97 6.60 -9.32
N VAL A 41 16.65 6.57 -8.17
CA VAL A 41 17.53 5.45 -7.81
C VAL A 41 16.71 4.35 -7.16
N ALA A 42 16.83 3.11 -7.63
CA ALA A 42 16.18 1.95 -7.03
C ALA A 42 16.59 1.78 -5.56
N ARG A 43 15.60 1.65 -4.67
CA ARG A 43 15.83 1.54 -3.22
C ARG A 43 15.33 0.25 -2.62
N VAL A 44 14.22 -0.29 -3.11
CA VAL A 44 13.65 -1.56 -2.62
C VAL A 44 13.00 -2.34 -3.75
N VAL A 45 12.93 -3.66 -3.56
CA VAL A 45 12.10 -4.56 -4.37
C VAL A 45 10.96 -5.05 -3.49
N LEU A 46 9.74 -4.91 -4.01
CA LEU A 46 8.51 -5.38 -3.40
C LEU A 46 7.97 -6.56 -4.18
N ARG A 47 7.27 -7.45 -3.48
CA ARG A 47 6.53 -8.56 -4.08
C ARG A 47 5.06 -8.43 -3.74
N THR A 48 4.20 -8.44 -4.75
CA THR A 48 2.76 -8.51 -4.59
C THR A 48 2.39 -9.82 -3.88
N ALA A 49 1.71 -9.71 -2.74
CA ALA A 49 1.26 -10.85 -1.95
C ALA A 49 -0.20 -11.20 -2.26
N GLU A 50 -1.05 -10.18 -2.38
CA GLU A 50 -2.49 -10.35 -2.59
C GLU A 50 -3.04 -9.21 -3.44
N ILE A 51 -4.03 -9.53 -4.28
CA ILE A 51 -4.79 -8.56 -5.06
C ILE A 51 -6.28 -8.79 -4.82
N ARG A 52 -7.00 -7.71 -4.53
CA ARG A 52 -8.46 -7.66 -4.46
C ARG A 52 -8.94 -6.49 -5.30
N ILE A 53 -10.03 -6.67 -6.05
CA ILE A 53 -10.68 -5.59 -6.81
C ILE A 53 -12.05 -5.33 -6.19
N GLY A 54 -12.42 -4.05 -6.05
CA GLY A 54 -13.75 -3.66 -5.61
C GLY A 54 -13.95 -2.16 -5.61
N SER A 55 -15.12 -1.70 -5.17
CA SER A 55 -15.38 -0.27 -5.01
C SER A 55 -14.46 0.35 -3.95
N LEU A 56 -14.20 1.65 -4.05
CA LEU A 56 -13.38 2.37 -3.06
C LEU A 56 -13.88 2.17 -1.62
N ASP A 57 -15.20 2.18 -1.42
CA ASP A 57 -15.84 2.05 -0.11
C ASP A 57 -15.75 0.63 0.49
N SER A 58 -15.34 -0.37 -0.33
CA SER A 58 -15.11 -1.76 0.12
C SER A 58 -13.81 -1.95 0.90
N VAL A 59 -13.01 -0.89 1.08
CA VAL A 59 -11.85 -0.91 1.98
C VAL A 59 -12.28 -1.25 3.40
N ASP A 60 -11.52 -2.10 4.07
CA ASP A 60 -11.67 -2.41 5.50
C ASP A 60 -10.63 -1.66 6.33
N ASP A 61 -10.80 -1.67 7.66
CA ASP A 61 -9.89 -0.98 8.59
C ASP A 61 -8.48 -1.56 8.52
N ASP A 62 -8.37 -2.88 8.31
CA ASP A 62 -7.09 -3.58 8.21
C ASP A 62 -6.28 -3.17 6.97
N PHE A 63 -6.94 -2.89 5.85
CA PHE A 63 -6.30 -2.40 4.63
C PHE A 63 -5.90 -0.94 4.79
N ALA A 64 -6.81 -0.09 5.27
CA ALA A 64 -6.51 1.32 5.52
C ALA A 64 -5.34 1.48 6.51
N TRP A 65 -5.30 0.64 7.54
CA TRP A 65 -4.20 0.58 8.49
C TRP A 65 -2.90 0.12 7.84
N ALA A 66 -2.95 -0.93 7.02
CA ALA A 66 -1.79 -1.50 6.32
C ALA A 66 -1.20 -0.54 5.28
N GLU A 67 -1.98 0.41 4.76
CA GLU A 67 -1.44 1.44 3.88
C GLU A 67 -0.53 2.44 4.62
N GLY A 68 -0.69 2.55 5.94
CA GLY A 68 0.31 3.15 6.83
C GLY A 68 0.44 4.68 6.75
N GLU A 69 -0.39 5.34 5.95
CA GLU A 69 -0.38 6.78 5.73
C GLU A 69 -1.33 7.52 6.69
N GLY A 70 -1.03 8.79 6.97
CA GLY A 70 -1.86 9.64 7.84
C GLY A 70 -2.01 9.06 9.26
N ASP A 71 -3.23 9.13 9.79
CA ASP A 71 -3.60 8.57 11.10
C ASP A 71 -3.96 7.07 11.04
N ARG A 72 -3.84 6.46 9.85
CA ARG A 72 -4.13 5.04 9.59
C ARG A 72 -5.59 4.62 9.88
N SER A 73 -6.51 5.57 9.95
CA SER A 73 -7.94 5.31 10.04
C SER A 73 -8.57 5.11 8.67
N ARG A 74 -9.60 4.26 8.58
CA ARG A 74 -10.39 4.08 7.35
C ARG A 74 -11.07 5.36 6.88
N GLU A 75 -11.51 6.21 7.81
CA GLU A 75 -12.15 7.48 7.47
C GLU A 75 -11.18 8.43 6.76
N SER A 76 -10.01 8.66 7.35
CA SER A 76 -8.93 9.46 6.75
C SER A 76 -8.47 8.89 5.41
N TRP A 77 -8.33 7.57 5.34
CA TRP A 77 -7.97 6.85 4.12
C TRP A 77 -8.97 7.11 2.99
N LEU A 78 -10.28 6.94 3.25
CA LEU A 78 -11.34 7.19 2.28
C LEU A 78 -11.37 8.65 1.85
N ALA A 79 -11.23 9.58 2.79
CA ALA A 79 -11.21 11.01 2.49
C ALA A 79 -10.03 11.39 1.58
N GLY A 80 -8.84 10.85 1.86
CA GLY A 80 -7.64 11.04 1.05
C GLY A 80 -7.79 10.46 -0.36
N HIS A 81 -8.18 9.18 -0.46
CA HIS A 81 -8.29 8.48 -1.74
C HIS A 81 -9.41 9.01 -2.61
N ARG A 82 -10.56 9.42 -2.05
CA ARG A 82 -11.62 10.10 -2.81
C ARG A 82 -11.11 11.38 -3.46
N ARG A 83 -10.32 12.19 -2.74
CA ARG A 83 -9.73 13.43 -3.28
C ARG A 83 -8.67 13.16 -4.32
N TYR A 84 -7.87 12.11 -4.15
CA TYR A 84 -6.83 11.72 -5.09
C TYR A 84 -7.44 11.17 -6.38
N PHE A 85 -8.29 10.14 -6.29
CA PHE A 85 -8.92 9.52 -7.46
C PHE A 85 -9.89 10.42 -8.20
N ALA A 86 -10.54 11.39 -7.53
CA ALA A 86 -11.34 12.39 -8.24
C ALA A 86 -10.50 13.34 -9.12
N ARG A 87 -9.21 13.52 -8.82
CA ARG A 87 -8.29 14.28 -9.68
C ARG A 87 -7.80 13.43 -10.85
N GLU A 88 -7.48 12.16 -10.60
CA GLU A 88 -6.99 11.22 -11.61
C GLU A 88 -8.09 10.80 -12.61
N SER A 89 -9.33 10.62 -12.14
CA SER A 89 -10.49 10.25 -12.95
C SER A 89 -11.66 11.22 -12.75
N PRO A 90 -11.67 12.38 -13.45
CA PRO A 90 -12.75 13.36 -13.35
C PRO A 90 -14.13 12.83 -13.78
N GLY A 91 -14.17 11.73 -14.55
CA GLY A 91 -15.40 11.08 -15.00
C GLY A 91 -16.07 10.18 -13.95
N GLY A 92 -15.41 9.97 -12.80
CA GLY A 92 -15.90 9.14 -11.71
C GLY A 92 -14.85 8.14 -11.23
N ILE A 93 -14.96 7.75 -9.97
CA ILE A 93 -14.10 6.74 -9.34
C ILE A 93 -14.69 5.37 -9.70
N GLY A 94 -13.98 4.63 -10.57
CA GLY A 94 -14.30 3.26 -10.90
C GLY A 94 -13.84 2.27 -9.82
N ASP A 95 -13.69 1.00 -10.21
CA ASP A 95 -13.14 -0.02 -9.32
C ASP A 95 -11.68 0.28 -8.96
N VAL A 96 -11.32 -0.10 -7.74
CA VAL A 96 -10.01 0.06 -7.14
C VAL A 96 -9.33 -1.31 -7.04
N VAL A 97 -8.06 -1.35 -7.42
CA VAL A 97 -7.14 -2.46 -7.14
C VAL A 97 -6.56 -2.22 -5.76
N PHE A 98 -6.85 -3.14 -4.84
CA PHE A 98 -6.29 -3.22 -3.50
C PHE A 98 -5.15 -4.22 -3.52
N GLU A 99 -3.92 -3.74 -3.41
CA GLU A 99 -2.72 -4.58 -3.39
C GLU A 99 -2.14 -4.65 -1.98
N ARG A 100 -1.84 -5.86 -1.52
CA ARG A 100 -0.93 -6.10 -0.40
C ARG A 100 0.40 -6.60 -0.94
N PHE A 101 1.49 -6.14 -0.35
CA PHE A 101 2.84 -6.48 -0.78
C PHE A 101 3.79 -6.66 0.39
N GLU A 102 4.93 -7.29 0.10
CA GLU A 102 6.00 -7.55 1.03
C GLU A 102 7.30 -6.92 0.51
N LEU A 103 8.09 -6.36 1.42
CA LEU A 103 9.47 -5.98 1.14
C LEU A 103 10.32 -7.25 1.03
N VAL A 104 11.01 -7.44 -0.09
CA VAL A 104 11.87 -8.61 -0.33
C VAL A 104 13.34 -8.27 -0.56
N TRP A 105 13.66 -6.99 -0.79
CA TRP A 105 15.04 -6.52 -0.87
C TRP A 105 15.17 -5.04 -0.48
N PRO A 106 16.22 -4.62 0.25
CA PRO A 106 17.35 -5.42 0.77
C PRO A 106 16.94 -6.49 1.79
N ALA A 107 17.68 -7.61 1.85
CA ALA A 107 17.26 -8.78 2.63
C ALA A 107 17.18 -8.51 4.15
N ASP A 108 18.14 -7.75 4.69
CA ASP A 108 18.16 -7.37 6.11
C ASP A 108 17.00 -6.43 6.47
N GLU A 109 16.60 -5.55 5.54
CA GLU A 109 15.43 -4.68 5.68
C GLU A 109 14.13 -5.46 5.55
N ALA A 110 14.06 -6.39 4.60
CA ALA A 110 12.93 -7.29 4.41
C ALA A 110 12.65 -8.11 5.68
N GLU A 111 13.67 -8.68 6.30
CA GLU A 111 13.54 -9.44 7.55
C GLU A 111 13.01 -8.56 8.69
N ARG A 112 13.53 -7.33 8.84
CA ARG A 112 13.06 -6.38 9.86
C ARG A 112 11.62 -5.94 9.63
N ALA A 113 11.28 -5.59 8.39
CA ALA A 113 9.93 -5.17 8.01
C ALA A 113 8.92 -6.31 8.25
N ALA A 114 9.26 -7.54 7.86
CA ALA A 114 8.42 -8.70 8.08
C ALA A 114 8.25 -9.02 9.58
N ALA A 115 9.30 -8.85 10.39
CA ALA A 115 9.21 -9.02 11.84
C ALA A 115 8.27 -7.99 12.48
N PHE A 116 8.33 -6.73 12.05
CA PHE A 116 7.43 -5.68 12.50
C PHE A 116 5.98 -5.95 12.07
N ALA A 117 5.74 -6.29 10.80
CA ALA A 117 4.40 -6.59 10.30
C ALA A 117 3.74 -7.74 11.09
N ARG A 118 4.50 -8.79 11.41
CA ARG A 118 4.02 -9.90 12.25
C ARG A 118 3.71 -9.48 13.69
N SER A 119 4.51 -8.60 14.30
CA SER A 119 4.23 -8.16 15.68
C SER A 119 2.98 -7.29 15.77
N VAL A 120 2.70 -6.49 14.73
CA VAL A 120 1.47 -5.69 14.64
C VAL A 120 0.26 -6.59 14.40
N ALA A 121 0.34 -7.56 13.49
CA ALA A 121 -0.76 -8.51 13.24
C ALA A 121 -1.10 -9.39 14.46
N ALA A 122 -0.13 -9.61 15.37
CA ALA A 122 -0.35 -10.32 16.62
C ALA A 122 -1.00 -9.46 17.72
N THR A 123 -1.10 -8.15 17.52
CA THR A 123 -1.75 -7.22 18.46
C THR A 123 -3.17 -6.94 17.97
N PRO A 124 -4.22 -7.29 18.74
CA PRO A 124 -5.58 -6.98 18.31
C PRO A 124 -5.76 -5.47 18.18
N SER A 125 -6.35 -5.02 17.07
CA SER A 125 -6.70 -3.62 16.85
C SER A 125 -7.52 -3.10 18.03
N PRO A 126 -7.20 -1.93 18.60
CA PRO A 126 -8.03 -1.34 19.64
C PRO A 126 -9.41 -1.03 19.06
N HIS A 127 -10.44 -1.58 19.71
CA HIS A 127 -11.86 -1.36 19.43
C HIS A 127 -12.29 0.10 19.58
#